data_AF-A0ABD1I849-F1
#
_entry.id   AF-A0ABD1I849-F1
#
_cell.length_a   1.000
_cell.length_b   1.000
_cell.length_c   1.000
_cell.angle_alpha   90.00
_cell.angle_beta   90.00
_cell.angle_gamma   90.00
#
_symmetry.space_group_name_H-M   'P 1'
#
loop_
_entity.id
_entity.type
_entity.pdbx_description
1 polymer ?
#
loop_
_entity_poly.entity_id
_entity_poly.type
_entity_poly.pdbx_seq_one_letter_code
_entity_poly.pdbx_strand_id
1 'polypeptide(L)'
;MATAKEPVCVTGANGFIGSWVVKTLLEHGYTTIHLSIFPGSDPSHLLSLPGAAAAALLVHEVNLLDSAAVEKAVEDCAGGGVFHVASPCSLEDPVDPQTELLDPAVKGTLNVLTAAKKFRVRRVVLTSSISAMVPNPAWPTATVVDESCWTDLDYCRERQKWYPVSKTLAEKVAWDFAKENGVDVVAINPATCLGQLLQPGLNASCAVLLQLLQGSKDTQEYHWLGAVHVKDVAKAQLMLFETPTASGRYLCTNGIYQFGDFAEKVASLFPEFPVHRFKGETQPGLAACKDAAKKLIDLGLNFSPVEDAVRETVLSLKAKAHIYITLKSEHRKMHSSSPPSTCSRSWSISEDSLRRYVFHASENCIQELLSASDSVNDGWKVVGVDGNGVEVSKRRSGSLHTFRSRWVLHSVSPQQFITVANAIDAAKEWDGDLVQGKYIKDLEENLSIVWLRYGERSKPLFRKREFIVYERRETMDDGTLVVAVASLPKEIAAGLQPKQNNSIRGLLMQSGWVVEKLRNDSCIVTYIAQLDPAGWLPKCFVNRLNTKLVMIIENLKKQVVACPTRRGPT
;
A
#
# COMPACT_ATOMS: atom_id res chain seq x y z
N MET A 1 11.87 -13.22 40.74
CA MET A 1 11.15 -13.53 39.48
C MET A 1 10.58 -12.23 38.98
N ALA A 2 10.84 -11.84 37.73
CA ALA A 2 10.12 -10.71 37.14
C ALA A 2 8.63 -11.05 37.17
N THR A 3 7.80 -10.16 37.72
CA THR A 3 6.34 -10.31 37.67
C THR A 3 5.92 -10.38 36.21
N ALA A 4 5.16 -11.41 35.84
CA ALA A 4 4.64 -11.56 34.49
C ALA A 4 3.86 -10.29 34.11
N LYS A 5 4.15 -9.72 32.93
CA LYS A 5 3.44 -8.57 32.40
C LYS A 5 2.01 -8.96 32.05
N GLU A 6 1.09 -8.01 32.22
CA GLU A 6 -0.32 -8.16 31.87
C GLU A 6 -0.54 -8.37 30.35
N PRO A 7 -1.60 -9.08 29.94
CA PRO A 7 -1.94 -9.24 28.52
C PRO A 7 -2.37 -7.90 27.90
N VAL A 8 -2.01 -7.69 26.64
CA VAL A 8 -2.34 -6.45 25.92
C VAL A 8 -2.89 -6.73 24.52
N CYS A 9 -3.81 -5.90 24.06
CA CYS A 9 -4.31 -5.92 22.69
C CYS A 9 -3.81 -4.71 21.91
N VAL A 10 -3.31 -4.93 20.70
CA VAL A 10 -2.90 -3.88 19.76
C VAL A 10 -3.82 -3.96 18.55
N THR A 11 -4.71 -2.97 18.37
CA THR A 11 -5.56 -2.92 17.19
C THR A 11 -4.78 -2.33 16.01
N GLY A 12 -4.87 -2.95 14.83
CA GLY A 12 -4.07 -2.54 13.67
C GLY A 12 -2.60 -2.89 13.84
N ALA A 13 -2.33 -4.02 14.49
CA ALA A 13 -1.00 -4.46 14.88
C ALA A 13 -0.03 -4.58 13.69
N ASN A 14 -0.53 -4.94 12.50
CA ASN A 14 0.28 -5.09 11.29
C ASN A 14 0.46 -3.80 10.49
N GLY A 15 -0.05 -2.66 10.99
CA GLY A 15 0.18 -1.34 10.40
C GLY A 15 1.52 -0.73 10.83
N PHE A 16 1.84 0.46 10.32
CA PHE A 16 3.13 1.13 10.57
C PHE A 16 3.43 1.36 12.06
N ILE A 17 2.58 2.13 12.76
CA ILE A 17 2.75 2.39 14.20
C ILE A 17 2.52 1.10 14.99
N GLY A 18 1.49 0.31 14.64
CA GLY A 18 1.14 -0.93 15.33
C GLY A 18 2.32 -1.93 15.40
N SER A 19 3.05 -2.09 14.30
CA SER A 19 4.20 -3.02 14.25
C SER A 19 5.32 -2.58 15.19
N TRP A 20 5.55 -1.28 15.31
CA TRP A 20 6.52 -0.71 16.25
C TRP A 20 6.05 -0.81 17.71
N VAL A 21 4.75 -0.68 17.98
CA VAL A 21 4.18 -0.92 19.31
C VAL A 21 4.39 -2.39 19.71
N VAL A 22 4.07 -3.35 18.83
CA VAL A 22 4.31 -4.78 19.09
C VAL A 22 5.78 -5.07 19.34
N LYS A 23 6.68 -4.55 18.49
CA LYS A 23 8.13 -4.67 18.67
C LYS A 23 8.58 -4.12 20.03
N THR A 24 8.11 -2.93 20.40
CA THR A 24 8.47 -2.27 21.67
C THR A 24 7.95 -3.06 22.86
N LEU A 25 6.73 -3.61 22.80
CA LEU A 25 6.15 -4.47 23.84
C LEU A 25 7.00 -5.73 24.06
N LEU A 26 7.39 -6.41 22.97
CA LEU A 26 8.27 -7.58 23.04
C LEU A 26 9.63 -7.24 23.68
N GLU A 27 10.24 -6.13 23.28
CA GLU A 27 11.52 -5.65 23.85
C GLU A 27 11.43 -5.33 25.35
N HIS A 28 10.23 -5.02 25.87
CA HIS A 28 9.98 -4.70 27.28
C HIS A 28 9.37 -5.86 28.08
N GLY A 29 9.42 -7.08 27.52
CA GLY A 29 9.07 -8.31 28.23
C GLY A 29 7.57 -8.61 28.30
N TYR A 30 6.74 -8.00 27.45
CA TYR A 30 5.35 -8.44 27.28
C TYR A 30 5.32 -9.75 26.50
N THR A 31 4.75 -10.79 27.11
CA THR A 31 4.73 -12.15 26.55
C THR A 31 3.37 -12.58 26.01
N THR A 32 2.30 -11.81 26.24
CA THR A 32 0.94 -12.13 25.76
C THR A 32 0.38 -10.92 25.03
N ILE A 33 0.37 -10.95 23.70
CA ILE A 33 -0.02 -9.83 22.85
C ILE A 33 -1.09 -10.29 21.86
N HIS A 34 -2.28 -9.70 21.96
CA HIS A 34 -3.38 -9.86 21.04
C HIS A 34 -3.19 -8.91 19.85
N LEU A 35 -2.95 -9.49 18.67
CA LEU A 35 -2.71 -8.77 17.43
C LEU A 35 -4.01 -8.67 16.64
N SER A 36 -4.74 -7.58 16.81
CA SER A 36 -5.92 -7.31 15.97
C SER A 36 -5.45 -6.74 14.63
N ILE A 37 -5.79 -7.43 13.54
CA ILE A 37 -5.45 -7.07 12.16
C ILE A 37 -6.70 -6.99 11.29
N PHE A 38 -6.67 -6.21 10.21
CA PHE A 38 -7.83 -6.16 9.31
C PHE A 38 -8.03 -7.51 8.61
N PRO A 39 -9.27 -8.00 8.42
CA PRO A 39 -9.50 -9.34 7.86
C PRO A 39 -8.85 -9.53 6.49
N GLY A 40 -8.13 -10.63 6.31
CA GLY A 40 -7.39 -10.94 5.07
C GLY A 40 -6.12 -10.13 4.84
N SER A 41 -5.60 -9.44 5.86
CA SER A 41 -4.28 -8.80 5.82
C SER A 41 -3.19 -9.71 6.38
N ASP A 42 -1.94 -9.52 5.94
CA ASP A 42 -0.81 -10.37 6.34
C ASP A 42 -0.18 -9.89 7.68
N PRO A 43 -0.05 -10.76 8.69
CA PRO A 43 0.68 -10.49 9.93
C PRO A 43 2.11 -11.04 9.95
N SER A 44 2.59 -11.69 8.89
CA SER A 44 3.83 -12.49 8.90
C SER A 44 5.06 -11.71 9.41
N HIS A 45 5.18 -10.42 9.10
CA HIS A 45 6.30 -9.59 9.56
C HIS A 45 6.32 -9.33 11.08
N LEU A 46 5.19 -9.53 11.77
CA LEU A 46 5.12 -9.45 13.23
C LEU A 46 5.66 -10.72 13.87
N LEU A 47 5.41 -11.87 13.25
CA LEU A 47 5.85 -13.18 13.73
C LEU A 47 7.37 -13.38 13.59
N SER A 48 8.02 -12.59 12.73
CA SER A 48 9.47 -12.59 12.54
C SER A 48 10.22 -11.56 13.40
N LEU A 49 9.52 -10.80 14.26
CA LEU A 49 10.17 -9.84 15.14
C LEU A 49 11.06 -10.53 16.19
N PRO A 50 12.19 -9.92 16.58
CA PRO A 50 12.96 -10.40 17.73
C PRO A 50 12.08 -10.51 18.98
N GLY A 51 12.13 -11.65 19.67
CA GLY A 51 11.29 -11.94 20.84
C GLY A 51 9.94 -12.58 20.52
N ALA A 52 9.46 -12.54 19.28
CA ALA A 52 8.17 -13.11 18.89
C ALA A 52 8.06 -14.62 19.21
N ALA A 53 9.11 -15.39 18.96
CA ALA A 53 9.13 -16.83 19.25
C ALA A 53 9.03 -17.19 20.74
N ALA A 54 9.33 -16.24 21.64
CA ALA A 54 9.25 -16.41 23.08
C ALA A 54 7.94 -15.83 23.68
N ALA A 55 7.06 -15.26 22.85
CA ALA A 55 5.80 -14.65 23.25
C ALA A 55 4.61 -15.36 22.59
N ALA A 56 3.47 -15.34 23.26
CA ALA A 56 2.18 -15.71 22.70
C ALA A 56 1.61 -14.51 21.90
N LEU A 57 1.85 -14.53 20.58
CA LEU A 57 1.26 -13.59 19.63
C LEU A 57 -0.06 -14.16 19.09
N LEU A 58 -1.18 -13.66 19.60
CA LEU A 58 -2.53 -14.16 19.27
C LEU A 58 -3.15 -13.29 18.19
N VAL A 59 -3.22 -13.79 16.95
CA VAL A 59 -3.76 -13.04 15.82
C VAL A 59 -5.28 -13.10 15.78
N HIS A 60 -5.92 -11.94 15.69
CA HIS A 60 -7.37 -11.78 15.56
C HIS A 60 -7.68 -10.97 14.31
N GLU A 61 -8.46 -11.55 13.39
CA GLU A 61 -9.02 -10.79 12.28
C GLU A 61 -10.21 -9.94 12.76
N VAL A 62 -10.07 -8.63 12.69
CA VAL A 62 -11.02 -7.68 13.26
C VAL A 62 -11.28 -6.54 12.29
N ASN A 63 -12.51 -6.43 11.82
CA ASN A 63 -13.03 -5.15 11.34
C ASN A 63 -13.54 -4.38 12.55
N LEU A 64 -13.07 -3.15 12.77
CA LEU A 64 -13.48 -2.35 13.93
C LEU A 64 -15.00 -2.07 13.98
N LEU A 65 -15.71 -2.18 12.85
CA LEU A 65 -17.16 -2.05 12.81
C LEU A 65 -17.91 -3.32 13.25
N ASP A 66 -17.21 -4.45 13.38
CA ASP A 66 -17.74 -5.69 13.93
C ASP A 66 -17.43 -5.75 15.44
N SER A 67 -18.42 -5.39 16.24
CA SER A 67 -18.26 -5.35 17.70
C SER A 67 -17.93 -6.72 18.30
N ALA A 68 -18.44 -7.82 17.72
CA ALA A 68 -18.17 -9.16 18.24
C ALA A 68 -16.72 -9.59 17.97
N ALA A 69 -16.18 -9.26 16.79
CA ALA A 69 -14.77 -9.47 16.49
C ALA A 69 -13.86 -8.63 17.39
N VAL A 70 -14.23 -7.37 17.66
CA VAL A 70 -13.51 -6.49 18.59
C VAL A 70 -13.52 -7.07 20.01
N GLU A 71 -14.68 -7.51 20.50
CA GLU A 71 -14.80 -8.12 21.82
C GLU A 71 -13.89 -9.34 21.97
N LYS A 72 -13.91 -10.25 20.99
CA LYS A 72 -13.06 -11.45 20.99
C LYS A 72 -11.56 -11.12 21.06
N ALA A 73 -11.12 -10.04 20.41
CA ALA A 73 -9.72 -9.64 20.47
C ALA A 73 -9.31 -9.01 21.81
N VAL A 74 -10.28 -8.54 22.62
CA VAL A 74 -10.05 -7.84 23.89
C VAL A 74 -10.37 -8.73 25.11
N GLU A 75 -11.13 -9.81 24.95
CA GLU A 75 -11.68 -10.60 26.05
C GLU A 75 -10.64 -11.11 27.07
N ASP A 76 -9.49 -11.60 26.58
CA ASP A 76 -8.42 -12.11 27.44
C ASP A 76 -7.43 -11.02 27.89
N CYS A 77 -7.73 -9.74 27.65
CA CYS A 77 -6.93 -8.59 28.11
C CYS A 77 -7.44 -7.99 29.43
N ALA A 78 -8.24 -8.73 30.20
CA ALA A 78 -8.78 -8.28 31.48
C ALA A 78 -7.68 -7.90 32.49
N GLY A 79 -7.81 -6.74 33.14
CA GLY A 79 -6.75 -6.16 33.99
C GLY A 79 -5.51 -5.68 33.23
N GLY A 80 -5.49 -5.88 31.91
CA GLY A 80 -4.41 -5.55 31.00
C GLY A 80 -4.60 -4.23 30.26
N GLY A 81 -4.15 -4.17 29.00
CA GLY A 81 -4.17 -2.94 28.21
C GLY A 81 -4.73 -3.10 26.81
N VAL A 82 -5.23 -2.01 26.24
CA VAL A 82 -5.52 -1.92 24.80
C VAL A 82 -4.79 -0.71 24.21
N PHE A 83 -3.95 -0.95 23.23
CA PHE A 83 -3.36 0.07 22.35
C PHE A 83 -4.24 0.18 21.11
N HIS A 84 -5.14 1.17 21.10
CA HIS A 84 -6.04 1.40 19.98
C HIS A 84 -5.31 2.23 18.91
N VAL A 85 -4.67 1.54 17.95
CA VAL A 85 -3.88 2.17 16.88
C VAL A 85 -4.62 2.16 15.53
N ALA A 86 -5.40 1.10 15.27
CA ALA A 86 -6.20 0.96 14.04
C ALA A 86 -7.12 2.16 13.78
N SER A 87 -6.97 2.76 12.60
CA SER A 87 -7.85 3.80 12.07
C SER A 87 -7.61 3.90 10.55
N PRO A 88 -8.64 4.16 9.74
CA PRO A 88 -8.44 4.47 8.32
C PRO A 88 -7.51 5.67 8.13
N CYS A 89 -6.52 5.52 7.24
CA CYS A 89 -5.59 6.60 6.92
C CYS A 89 -5.11 6.43 5.47
N SER A 90 -5.58 7.32 4.60
CA SER A 90 -5.20 7.38 3.18
C SER A 90 -4.73 8.79 2.84
N LEU A 91 -3.85 8.91 1.84
CA LEU A 91 -3.52 10.19 1.22
C LEU A 91 -4.52 10.60 0.13
N GLU A 92 -5.35 9.66 -0.33
CA GLU A 92 -6.39 9.92 -1.31
C GLU A 92 -7.63 10.47 -0.61
N ASP A 93 -8.27 11.45 -1.24
CA ASP A 93 -9.55 11.95 -0.76
C ASP A 93 -10.61 10.84 -0.86
N PRO A 94 -11.39 10.62 0.22
CA PRO A 94 -12.42 9.58 0.21
C PRO A 94 -13.55 9.92 -0.76
N VAL A 95 -14.14 8.90 -1.39
CA VAL A 95 -15.33 9.10 -2.23
C VAL A 95 -16.56 9.27 -1.34
N ASP A 96 -16.68 8.42 -0.31
CA ASP A 96 -17.66 8.53 0.76
C ASP A 96 -16.93 8.68 2.11
N PRO A 97 -16.70 9.92 2.58
CA PRO A 97 -16.01 10.16 3.85
C PRO A 97 -16.73 9.55 5.05
N GLN A 98 -18.06 9.36 4.96
CA GLN A 98 -18.83 8.80 6.06
C GLN A 98 -18.45 7.34 6.28
N THR A 99 -18.52 6.51 5.24
CA THR A 99 -18.28 5.07 5.37
C THR A 99 -16.79 4.70 5.35
N GLU A 100 -15.95 5.49 4.69
CA GLU A 100 -14.52 5.19 4.53
C GLU A 100 -13.66 5.69 5.70
N LEU A 101 -14.01 6.83 6.33
CA LEU A 101 -13.20 7.45 7.39
C LEU A 101 -13.97 7.65 8.70
N LEU A 102 -15.13 8.31 8.66
CA LEU A 102 -15.84 8.75 9.87
C LEU A 102 -16.39 7.58 10.67
N ASP A 103 -17.15 6.69 10.03
CA ASP A 103 -17.74 5.52 10.69
C ASP A 103 -16.69 4.59 11.29
N PRO A 104 -15.66 4.12 10.54
CA PRO A 104 -14.68 3.21 11.12
C PRO A 104 -13.84 3.87 12.22
N ALA A 105 -13.59 5.18 12.15
CA ALA A 105 -12.90 5.90 13.23
C ALA A 105 -13.79 6.03 14.48
N VAL A 106 -15.00 6.59 14.35
CA VAL A 106 -15.86 6.90 15.51
C VAL A 106 -16.49 5.64 16.09
N LYS A 107 -17.18 4.84 15.26
CA LYS A 107 -17.85 3.61 15.72
C LYS A 107 -16.82 2.55 16.11
N GLY A 108 -15.70 2.49 15.41
CA GLY A 108 -14.60 1.60 15.75
C GLY A 108 -14.00 1.90 17.13
N THR A 109 -13.73 3.18 17.43
CA THR A 109 -13.28 3.59 18.76
C THR A 109 -14.31 3.28 19.85
N LEU A 110 -15.60 3.53 19.60
CA LEU A 110 -16.66 3.15 20.54
C LEU A 110 -16.72 1.64 20.80
N ASN A 111 -16.59 0.81 19.77
CA ASN A 111 -16.59 -0.64 19.90
C ASN A 111 -15.42 -1.11 20.77
N VAL A 112 -14.22 -0.55 20.57
CA VAL A 112 -13.03 -0.86 21.38
C VAL A 112 -13.22 -0.45 22.84
N LEU A 113 -13.74 0.75 23.10
CA LEU A 113 -13.98 1.23 24.46
C LEU A 113 -15.10 0.43 25.16
N THR A 114 -16.12 0.02 24.42
CA THR A 114 -17.20 -0.84 24.91
C THR A 114 -16.66 -2.21 25.31
N ALA A 115 -15.82 -2.82 24.48
CA ALA A 115 -15.13 -4.07 24.81
C ALA A 115 -14.20 -3.91 26.01
N ALA A 116 -13.39 -2.84 26.04
CA ALA A 116 -12.49 -2.54 27.15
C ALA A 116 -13.23 -2.40 28.50
N LYS A 117 -14.38 -1.71 28.49
CA LYS A 117 -15.29 -1.63 29.65
C LYS A 117 -15.81 -3.01 30.06
N LYS A 118 -16.34 -3.77 29.10
CA LYS A 118 -16.94 -5.09 29.31
C LYS A 118 -15.96 -6.06 29.98
N PHE A 119 -14.72 -6.07 29.51
CA PHE A 119 -13.66 -6.97 29.99
C PHE A 119 -12.75 -6.34 31.05
N ARG A 120 -13.09 -5.16 31.56
CA ARG A 120 -12.35 -4.48 32.64
C ARG A 120 -10.85 -4.35 32.34
N VAL A 121 -10.52 -3.91 31.13
CA VAL A 121 -9.17 -3.51 30.75
C VAL A 121 -8.74 -2.36 31.67
N ARG A 122 -7.47 -2.38 32.14
CA ARG A 122 -6.95 -1.36 33.07
C ARG A 122 -6.84 0.00 32.42
N ARG A 123 -6.36 0.07 31.17
CA ARG A 123 -6.18 1.32 30.43
C ARG A 123 -6.24 1.11 28.93
N VAL A 124 -6.87 2.06 28.23
CA VAL A 124 -6.81 2.19 26.77
C VAL A 124 -5.90 3.34 26.39
N VAL A 125 -4.84 3.04 25.63
CA VAL A 125 -4.00 4.07 24.99
C VAL A 125 -4.54 4.30 23.57
N LEU A 126 -5.17 5.45 23.37
CA LEU A 126 -5.77 5.84 22.11
C LEU A 126 -4.76 6.56 21.23
N THR A 127 -4.46 6.03 20.05
CA THR A 127 -3.68 6.75 19.04
C THR A 127 -4.58 7.73 18.30
N SER A 128 -4.57 9.00 18.71
CA SER A 128 -5.19 10.10 17.97
C SER A 128 -4.19 10.66 16.93
N SER A 129 -4.16 11.97 16.69
CA SER A 129 -3.29 12.61 15.70
C SER A 129 -3.17 14.11 16.01
N ILE A 130 -2.09 14.75 15.55
CA ILE A 130 -2.03 16.22 15.44
C ILE A 130 -3.18 16.80 14.59
N SER A 131 -3.76 16.01 13.68
CA SER A 131 -4.94 16.41 12.89
C SER A 131 -6.22 16.56 13.74
N ALA A 132 -6.21 16.10 14.99
CA ALA A 132 -7.27 16.40 15.98
C ALA A 132 -7.00 17.68 16.77
N MET A 133 -5.84 18.31 16.55
CA MET A 133 -5.40 19.55 17.17
C MET A 133 -5.42 20.70 16.17
N VAL A 134 -5.06 20.47 14.90
CA VAL A 134 -5.10 21.48 13.83
C VAL A 134 -5.81 20.95 12.58
N PRO A 135 -6.40 21.81 11.74
CA PRO A 135 -6.35 23.28 11.76
C PRO A 135 -7.45 23.93 12.63
N ASN A 136 -7.19 25.14 13.12
CA ASN A 136 -8.21 26.00 13.72
C ASN A 136 -7.93 27.47 13.33
N PRO A 137 -8.70 28.04 12.38
CA PRO A 137 -8.45 29.38 11.86
C PRO A 137 -8.80 30.50 12.86
N ALA A 138 -9.55 30.18 13.92
CA ALA A 138 -9.97 31.16 14.93
C ALA A 138 -8.86 31.48 15.94
N TRP A 139 -7.78 30.70 15.95
CA TRP A 139 -6.68 30.96 16.87
C TRP A 139 -5.87 32.20 16.51
N PRO A 140 -5.45 32.98 17.51
CA PRO A 140 -4.50 34.06 17.28
C PRO A 140 -3.25 33.54 16.57
N THR A 141 -2.72 34.37 15.67
CA THR A 141 -1.43 34.12 15.03
C THR A 141 -0.37 33.91 16.10
N ALA A 142 0.57 32.98 15.87
CA ALA A 142 1.61 32.61 16.82
C ALA A 142 1.15 31.91 18.12
N THR A 143 -0.04 31.32 18.15
CA THR A 143 -0.42 30.38 19.22
C THR A 143 0.41 29.11 19.11
N VAL A 144 1.11 28.73 20.19
CA VAL A 144 1.81 27.44 20.26
C VAL A 144 0.79 26.33 20.50
N VAL A 145 0.76 25.35 19.60
CA VAL A 145 -0.15 24.22 19.72
C VAL A 145 0.27 23.32 20.89
N ASP A 146 -0.67 23.03 21.79
CA ASP A 146 -0.50 22.16 22.95
C ASP A 146 -1.73 21.25 23.14
N GLU A 147 -1.78 20.43 24.19
CA GLU A 147 -2.85 19.45 24.39
C GLU A 147 -4.25 20.05 24.63
N SER A 148 -4.38 21.36 24.86
CA SER A 148 -5.67 22.04 24.95
C SER A 148 -6.30 22.33 23.58
N CYS A 149 -5.49 22.27 22.52
CA CYS A 149 -5.83 22.66 21.16
C CYS A 149 -6.69 21.60 20.44
N TRP A 150 -7.77 22.05 19.78
CA TRP A 150 -8.67 21.22 19.00
C TRP A 150 -8.90 21.77 17.60
N THR A 151 -8.97 20.86 16.63
CA THR A 151 -9.34 21.13 15.25
C THR A 151 -10.74 21.74 15.15
N ASP A 152 -10.89 22.72 14.27
CA ASP A 152 -12.18 23.26 13.85
C ASP A 152 -12.84 22.32 12.83
N LEU A 153 -13.91 21.66 13.27
CA LEU A 153 -14.62 20.66 12.46
C LEU A 153 -15.30 21.28 11.24
N ASP A 154 -15.86 22.48 11.37
CA ASP A 154 -16.64 23.10 10.31
C ASP A 154 -15.71 23.64 9.22
N TYR A 155 -14.60 24.26 9.63
CA TYR A 155 -13.52 24.65 8.72
C TYR A 155 -13.00 23.48 7.89
N CYS A 156 -12.79 22.31 8.52
CA CYS A 156 -12.36 21.11 7.81
C CYS A 156 -13.43 20.54 6.87
N ARG A 157 -14.70 20.50 7.28
CA ARG A 157 -15.81 20.00 6.44
C ARG A 157 -16.00 20.85 5.19
N GLU A 158 -15.99 22.17 5.32
CA GLU A 158 -16.10 23.11 4.20
C GLU A 158 -15.00 22.90 3.15
N ARG A 159 -13.81 22.47 3.58
CA ARG A 159 -12.63 22.21 2.73
C ARG A 159 -12.43 20.73 2.40
N GLN A 160 -13.42 19.89 2.72
CA GLN A 160 -13.40 18.44 2.48
C GLN A 160 -12.18 17.74 3.10
N LYS A 161 -11.67 18.24 4.23
CA LYS A 161 -10.55 17.65 4.98
C LYS A 161 -11.07 16.66 6.00
N TRP A 162 -11.41 15.46 5.53
CA TRP A 162 -12.15 14.46 6.30
C TRP A 162 -11.33 13.67 7.33
N TYR A 163 -10.02 13.50 7.13
CA TYR A 163 -9.16 12.82 8.11
C TYR A 163 -9.02 13.60 9.44
N PRO A 164 -8.78 14.94 9.44
CA PRO A 164 -8.89 15.74 10.65
C PRO A 164 -10.25 15.61 11.34
N VAL A 165 -11.36 15.65 10.57
CA VAL A 165 -12.72 15.49 11.10
C VAL A 165 -12.88 14.12 11.78
N SER A 166 -12.44 13.03 11.14
CA SER A 166 -12.59 11.68 11.68
C SER A 166 -11.78 11.48 12.97
N LYS A 167 -10.51 11.91 13.00
CA LYS A 167 -9.66 11.81 14.19
C LYS A 167 -10.18 12.68 15.34
N THR A 168 -10.66 13.89 15.04
CA THR A 168 -11.24 14.78 16.05
C THR A 168 -12.50 14.18 16.67
N LEU A 169 -13.43 13.68 15.84
CA LEU A 169 -14.67 13.09 16.33
C LEU A 169 -14.44 11.80 17.11
N ALA A 170 -13.54 10.92 16.64
CA ALA A 170 -13.20 9.68 17.34
C ALA A 170 -12.59 9.97 18.72
N GLU A 171 -11.71 10.97 18.82
CA GLU A 171 -11.12 11.37 20.10
C GLU A 171 -12.14 12.00 21.05
N LYS A 172 -13.00 12.90 20.57
CA LYS A 172 -14.07 13.50 21.39
C LYS A 172 -15.03 12.45 21.95
N VAL A 173 -15.48 11.53 21.09
CA VAL A 173 -16.36 10.44 21.50
C VAL A 173 -15.67 9.50 22.50
N ALA A 174 -14.36 9.29 22.38
CA ALA A 174 -13.62 8.53 23.37
C ALA A 174 -13.61 9.22 24.76
N TRP A 175 -13.44 10.54 24.80
CA TRP A 175 -13.50 11.31 26.04
C TRP A 175 -14.89 11.29 26.67
N ASP A 176 -15.94 11.47 25.87
CA ASP A 176 -17.33 11.40 26.34
C ASP A 176 -17.63 10.00 26.92
N PHE A 177 -17.27 8.94 26.19
CA PHE A 177 -17.45 7.57 26.66
C PHE A 177 -16.67 7.28 27.95
N ALA A 178 -15.40 7.70 28.03
CA ALA A 178 -14.55 7.50 29.21
C ALA A 178 -15.16 8.16 30.45
N LYS A 179 -15.63 9.41 30.30
CA LYS A 179 -16.28 10.18 31.37
C LYS A 179 -17.57 9.51 31.86
N GLU A 180 -18.40 9.04 30.95
CA GLU A 180 -19.69 8.41 31.27
C GLU A 180 -19.55 7.01 31.87
N ASN A 181 -18.50 6.28 31.50
CA ASN A 181 -18.38 4.84 31.78
C ASN A 181 -17.25 4.48 32.74
N GLY A 182 -16.42 5.45 33.14
CA GLY A 182 -15.30 5.23 34.07
C GLY A 182 -14.17 4.37 33.48
N VAL A 183 -13.98 4.42 32.15
CA VAL A 183 -12.85 3.75 31.48
C VAL A 183 -11.64 4.67 31.49
N ASP A 184 -10.48 4.16 31.93
CA ASP A 184 -9.23 4.91 31.88
C ASP A 184 -8.70 4.97 30.45
N VAL A 185 -8.73 6.17 29.86
CA VAL A 185 -8.27 6.44 28.49
C VAL A 185 -7.19 7.51 28.54
N VAL A 186 -6.08 7.24 27.87
CA VAL A 186 -5.02 8.23 27.61
C VAL A 186 -4.84 8.36 26.10
N ALA A 187 -4.89 9.59 25.59
CA ALA A 187 -4.72 9.84 24.16
C ALA A 187 -3.30 10.33 23.86
N ILE A 188 -2.69 9.77 22.82
CA ILE A 188 -1.47 10.31 22.21
C ILE A 188 -1.83 10.96 20.88
N ASN A 189 -1.22 12.10 20.57
CA ASN A 189 -1.41 12.86 19.33
C ASN A 189 -0.08 12.94 18.57
N PRO A 190 0.32 11.89 17.82
CA PRO A 190 1.57 11.91 17.06
C PRO A 190 1.52 12.91 15.91
N ALA A 191 2.67 13.55 15.67
CA ALA A 191 2.94 14.29 14.44
C ALA A 191 3.17 13.34 13.24
N THR A 192 3.64 13.86 12.10
CA THR A 192 3.91 13.02 10.92
C THR A 192 4.95 11.95 11.27
N CYS A 193 4.50 10.70 11.40
CA CYS A 193 5.35 9.60 11.85
C CYS A 193 6.27 9.14 10.73
N LEU A 194 7.57 9.07 11.00
CA LEU A 194 8.61 8.63 10.09
C LEU A 194 9.52 7.60 10.78
N GLY A 195 10.21 6.79 9.99
CA GLY A 195 11.19 5.78 10.44
C GLY A 195 11.16 4.55 9.54
N GLN A 196 11.89 3.51 9.91
CA GLN A 196 11.90 2.25 9.17
C GLN A 196 10.50 1.61 9.11
N LEU A 197 10.09 1.15 7.93
CA LEU A 197 8.83 0.42 7.71
C LEU A 197 9.07 -1.06 8.01
N LEU A 198 8.49 -1.55 9.11
CA LEU A 198 8.53 -2.98 9.44
C LEU A 198 7.54 -3.76 8.56
N GLN A 199 6.38 -3.17 8.32
CA GLN A 199 5.35 -3.72 7.43
C GLN A 199 5.80 -3.66 5.95
N PRO A 200 5.25 -4.51 5.07
CA PRO A 200 5.61 -4.52 3.65
C PRO A 200 5.10 -3.28 2.89
N GLY A 201 3.91 -2.78 3.23
CA GLY A 201 3.25 -1.69 2.51
C GLY A 201 3.67 -0.29 2.93
N LEU A 202 3.62 0.64 1.97
CA LEU A 202 3.80 2.07 2.21
C LEU A 202 2.58 2.65 2.92
N ASN A 203 2.79 3.37 4.02
CA ASN A 203 1.74 4.06 4.76
C ASN A 203 1.71 5.57 4.42
N ALA A 204 0.59 6.23 4.72
CA ALA A 204 0.33 7.62 4.34
C ALA A 204 1.42 8.62 4.79
N SER A 205 1.90 8.54 6.04
CA SER A 205 2.91 9.49 6.54
C SER A 205 4.27 9.34 5.84
N CYS A 206 4.72 8.11 5.59
CA CYS A 206 5.95 7.87 4.82
C CYS A 206 5.78 8.23 3.34
N ALA A 207 4.55 8.12 2.81
CA ALA A 207 4.23 8.57 1.47
C ALA A 207 4.33 10.10 1.30
N VAL A 208 4.09 10.91 2.34
CA VAL A 208 4.37 12.36 2.32
C VAL A 208 5.86 12.61 2.06
N LEU A 209 6.75 11.92 2.78
CA LEU A 209 8.19 12.03 2.55
C LEU A 209 8.60 11.53 1.15
N LEU A 210 8.01 10.41 0.70
CA LEU A 210 8.21 9.88 -0.65
C LEU A 210 7.87 10.93 -1.72
N GLN A 211 6.68 11.52 -1.65
CA GLN A 211 6.23 12.55 -2.59
C GLN A 211 7.14 13.76 -2.57
N LEU A 212 7.60 14.18 -1.39
CA LEU A 212 8.56 15.28 -1.25
C LEU A 212 9.91 14.97 -1.93
N LEU A 213 10.43 13.75 -1.75
CA LEU A 213 11.65 13.27 -2.44
C LEU A 213 11.44 13.17 -3.97
N GLN A 214 10.21 12.98 -4.42
CA GLN A 214 9.84 12.99 -5.84
C GLN A 214 9.58 14.40 -6.39
N GLY A 215 9.75 15.45 -5.58
CA GLY A 215 9.61 16.85 -5.99
C GLY A 215 8.19 17.39 -5.93
N SER A 216 7.33 16.78 -5.10
CA SER A 216 6.00 17.32 -4.79
C SER A 216 6.09 18.76 -4.27
N LYS A 217 5.06 19.54 -4.60
CA LYS A 217 4.88 20.93 -4.16
C LYS A 217 3.71 21.09 -3.18
N ASP A 218 3.14 20.00 -2.70
CA ASP A 218 2.13 20.02 -1.65
C ASP A 218 2.76 20.58 -0.36
N THR A 219 2.07 21.50 0.29
CA THR A 219 2.57 22.23 1.47
C THR A 219 2.20 21.56 2.79
N GLN A 220 1.32 20.55 2.79
CA GLN A 220 0.74 19.95 4.01
C GLN A 220 0.10 21.00 4.95
N GLU A 221 -0.45 22.07 4.37
CA GLU A 221 -0.93 23.28 5.05
C GLU A 221 -1.84 22.97 6.26
N TYR A 222 -2.78 22.03 6.12
CA TYR A 222 -3.85 21.83 7.09
C TYR A 222 -3.48 20.91 8.26
N HIS A 223 -2.41 20.13 8.18
CA HIS A 223 -2.18 19.00 9.08
C HIS A 223 -0.71 18.75 9.41
N TRP A 224 0.13 19.80 9.30
CA TRP A 224 1.54 19.74 9.63
C TRP A 224 1.85 20.45 10.95
N LEU A 225 2.47 19.73 11.89
CA LEU A 225 3.07 20.26 13.12
C LEU A 225 4.49 19.72 13.34
N GLY A 226 5.16 19.30 12.27
CA GLY A 226 6.44 18.61 12.34
C GLY A 226 6.33 17.10 12.15
N ALA A 227 7.44 16.42 12.39
CA ALA A 227 7.57 14.98 12.24
C ALA A 227 8.08 14.34 13.54
N VAL A 228 7.81 13.05 13.70
CA VAL A 228 8.24 12.29 14.88
C VAL A 228 8.70 10.91 14.46
N HIS A 229 9.70 10.38 15.15
CA HIS A 229 10.15 9.03 14.89
C HIS A 229 9.14 8.01 15.43
N VAL A 230 8.75 7.05 14.59
CA VAL A 230 7.78 5.99 14.95
C VAL A 230 8.22 5.16 16.18
N LYS A 231 9.53 4.98 16.42
CA LYS A 231 10.04 4.31 17.61
C LYS A 231 9.74 5.10 18.89
N ASP A 232 9.78 6.43 18.83
CA ASP A 232 9.48 7.29 19.97
C ASP A 232 7.97 7.32 20.22
N VAL A 233 7.15 7.25 19.17
CA VAL A 233 5.69 7.09 19.30
C VAL A 233 5.34 5.78 20.01
N ALA A 234 5.98 4.67 19.63
CA ALA A 234 5.75 3.38 20.28
C ALA A 234 6.22 3.38 21.75
N LYS A 235 7.40 3.94 22.04
CA LYS A 235 7.90 4.13 23.41
C LYS A 235 6.97 5.02 24.24
N ALA A 236 6.48 6.12 23.67
CA ALA A 236 5.53 7.01 24.32
C ALA A 236 4.23 6.28 24.66
N GLN A 237 3.68 5.49 23.73
CA GLN A 237 2.47 4.70 24.00
C GLN A 237 2.68 3.73 25.16
N LEU A 238 3.80 3.00 25.18
CA LEU A 238 4.13 2.11 26.29
C LEU A 238 4.30 2.88 27.61
N MET A 239 5.03 4.00 27.60
CA MET A 239 5.22 4.86 28.76
C MET A 239 3.89 5.37 29.33
N LEU A 240 2.96 5.80 28.48
CA LEU A 240 1.63 6.25 28.88
C LEU A 240 0.77 5.12 29.45
N PHE A 241 0.96 3.89 28.96
CA PHE A 241 0.29 2.71 29.50
C PHE A 241 0.81 2.32 30.90
N GLU A 242 2.13 2.36 31.09
CA GLU A 242 2.81 1.93 32.32
C GLU A 242 2.78 3.00 33.42
N THR A 243 2.68 4.29 33.07
CA THR A 243 2.70 5.39 34.05
C THR A 243 1.34 5.59 34.70
N PRO A 244 1.11 5.24 35.99
CA PRO A 244 -0.23 5.26 36.57
C PRO A 244 -0.89 6.64 36.58
N THR A 245 -0.08 7.70 36.77
CA THR A 245 -0.53 9.09 36.82
C THR A 245 -0.76 9.73 35.45
N ALA A 246 -0.41 9.05 34.35
CA ALA A 246 -0.64 9.60 33.01
C ALA A 246 -2.14 9.76 32.75
N SER A 247 -2.54 10.99 32.44
CA SER A 247 -3.94 11.32 32.14
C SER A 247 -4.05 12.39 31.04
N GLY A 248 -5.19 12.37 30.34
CA GLY A 248 -5.53 13.32 29.29
C GLY A 248 -4.85 13.01 27.95
N ARG A 249 -4.60 14.08 27.19
CA ARG A 249 -3.95 14.06 25.88
C ARG A 249 -2.45 14.28 26.02
N TYR A 250 -1.67 13.82 25.05
CA TYR A 250 -0.22 14.00 24.97
C TYR A 250 0.21 14.26 23.52
N LEU A 251 0.71 15.48 23.26
CA LEU A 251 1.32 15.81 21.97
C LEU A 251 2.62 15.02 21.82
N CYS A 252 2.78 14.31 20.70
CA CYS A 252 3.98 13.51 20.43
C CYS A 252 4.67 14.01 19.16
N THR A 253 5.58 14.96 19.35
CA THR A 253 6.42 15.56 18.31
C THR A 253 7.78 15.92 18.88
N ASN A 254 8.82 15.93 18.05
CA ASN A 254 10.14 16.40 18.47
C ASN A 254 10.32 17.93 18.32
N GLY A 255 9.27 18.61 17.85
CA GLY A 255 9.19 20.04 17.69
C GLY A 255 8.08 20.42 16.71
N ILE A 256 7.65 21.68 16.77
CA ILE A 256 6.74 22.31 15.83
C ILE A 256 7.56 23.25 14.94
N TYR A 257 7.45 23.05 13.62
CA TYR A 257 8.17 23.81 12.60
C TYR A 257 7.43 23.73 11.25
N GLN A 258 7.77 24.64 10.33
CA GLN A 258 7.13 24.72 9.02
C GLN A 258 7.49 23.49 8.15
N PHE A 259 6.58 23.06 7.28
CA PHE A 259 6.86 22.03 6.28
C PHE A 259 7.97 22.46 5.30
N GLY A 260 8.07 23.77 5.02
CA GLY A 260 9.20 24.33 4.28
C GLY A 260 10.55 24.05 4.94
N ASP A 261 10.66 24.24 6.26
CA ASP A 261 11.89 23.96 7.02
C ASP A 261 12.23 22.46 7.02
N PHE A 262 11.20 21.62 7.11
CA PHE A 262 11.34 20.17 6.95
C PHE A 262 11.90 19.81 5.57
N ALA A 263 11.35 20.40 4.51
CA ALA A 263 11.77 20.15 3.14
C ALA A 263 13.22 20.57 2.90
N GLU A 264 13.65 21.72 3.42
CA GLU A 264 15.06 22.13 3.34
C GLU A 264 15.99 21.18 4.10
N LYS A 265 15.55 20.65 5.25
CA LYS A 265 16.29 19.62 5.98
C LYS A 265 16.40 18.32 5.17
N VAL A 266 15.30 17.85 4.57
CA VAL A 266 15.31 16.66 3.70
C VAL A 266 16.23 16.87 2.49
N ALA A 267 16.16 18.04 1.83
CA ALA A 267 17.01 18.39 0.70
C ALA A 267 18.51 18.42 1.07
N SER A 268 18.83 18.86 2.30
CA SER A 268 20.20 18.86 2.81
C SER A 268 20.71 17.46 3.14
N LEU A 269 19.84 16.59 3.67
CA LEU A 269 20.19 15.20 4.01
C LEU A 269 20.36 14.33 2.76
N PHE A 270 19.59 14.60 1.72
CA PHE A 270 19.56 13.83 0.48
C PHE A 270 19.56 14.73 -0.76
N PRO A 271 20.72 15.38 -1.06
CA PRO A 271 20.84 16.33 -2.17
C PRO A 271 20.68 15.67 -3.55
N GLU A 272 20.69 14.33 -3.62
CA GLU A 272 20.48 13.59 -4.86
C GLU A 272 19.01 13.59 -5.34
N PHE A 273 18.05 13.90 -4.47
CA PHE A 273 16.63 13.92 -4.82
C PHE A 273 16.15 15.34 -5.20
N PRO A 274 15.18 15.46 -6.12
CA PRO A 274 14.64 16.75 -6.59
C PRO A 274 13.65 17.38 -5.60
N VAL A 275 14.01 17.49 -4.31
CA VAL A 275 13.16 18.07 -3.27
C VAL A 275 12.82 19.52 -3.60
N HIS A 276 11.53 19.87 -3.55
CA HIS A 276 11.08 21.23 -3.81
C HIS A 276 11.48 22.18 -2.67
N ARG A 277 11.98 23.37 -3.03
CA ARG A 277 12.26 24.46 -2.09
C ARG A 277 11.07 25.41 -2.02
N PHE A 278 10.35 25.37 -0.90
CA PHE A 278 9.20 26.23 -0.66
C PHE A 278 9.64 27.66 -0.38
N LYS A 279 8.84 28.64 -0.82
CA LYS A 279 9.08 30.07 -0.55
C LYS A 279 7.95 30.60 0.34
N GLY A 280 8.30 31.30 1.41
CA GLY A 280 7.33 31.81 2.39
C GLY A 280 6.87 30.76 3.39
N GLU A 281 5.82 31.06 4.14
CA GLU A 281 5.23 30.14 5.12
C GLU A 281 4.41 29.05 4.42
N THR A 282 4.58 27.79 4.84
CA THR A 282 3.77 26.66 4.36
C THR A 282 2.55 26.41 5.25
N GLN A 283 2.64 26.79 6.53
CA GLN A 283 1.57 26.79 7.51
C GLN A 283 1.42 28.23 8.04
N PRO A 284 0.53 29.03 7.43
CA PRO A 284 0.35 30.42 7.81
C PRO A 284 0.07 30.59 9.30
N GLY A 285 0.87 31.41 9.98
CA GLY A 285 0.68 31.75 11.40
C GLY A 285 1.06 30.67 12.42
N LEU A 286 1.66 29.55 11.98
CA LEU A 286 2.15 28.49 12.87
C LEU A 286 3.33 28.99 13.73
N ALA A 287 3.19 28.90 15.04
CA ALA A 287 4.26 29.18 15.98
C ALA A 287 5.23 28.00 16.08
N ALA A 288 6.51 28.21 15.73
CA ALA A 288 7.53 27.21 15.95
C ALA A 288 7.78 27.00 17.46
N CYS A 289 7.99 25.75 17.88
CA CYS A 289 8.26 25.40 19.27
C CYS A 289 9.09 24.13 19.35
N LYS A 290 10.33 24.23 19.84
CA LYS A 290 11.26 23.09 19.90
C LYS A 290 10.77 22.01 20.87
N ASP A 291 10.38 22.41 22.07
CA ASP A 291 9.98 21.48 23.13
C ASP A 291 8.45 21.48 23.31
N ALA A 292 7.72 21.30 22.21
CA ALA A 292 6.26 21.38 22.21
C ALA A 292 5.60 20.23 22.99
N ALA A 293 6.18 19.03 22.94
CA ALA A 293 5.69 17.84 23.63
C ALA A 293 6.06 17.81 25.13
N LYS A 294 5.86 18.93 25.84
CA LYS A 294 6.34 19.12 27.23
C LYS A 294 5.89 18.00 28.16
N LYS A 295 4.62 17.59 28.10
CA LYS A 295 4.10 16.53 28.97
C LYS A 295 4.83 15.20 28.80
N LEU A 296 5.22 14.81 27.58
CA LEU A 296 5.99 13.58 27.36
C LEU A 296 7.46 13.74 27.79
N ILE A 297 8.04 14.91 27.54
CA ILE A 297 9.41 15.24 27.96
C ILE A 297 9.51 15.20 29.50
N ASP A 298 8.52 15.77 30.20
CA ASP A 298 8.45 15.78 31.67
C ASP A 298 8.27 14.37 32.26
N LEU A 299 7.68 13.43 31.50
CA LEU A 299 7.62 12.01 31.85
C LEU A 299 8.94 11.27 31.57
N GLY A 300 9.95 11.94 31.00
CA GLY A 300 11.27 11.40 30.72
C GLY A 300 11.46 10.87 29.30
N LEU A 301 10.53 11.12 28.38
CA LEU A 301 10.71 10.73 26.98
C LEU A 301 11.75 11.62 26.31
N ASN A 302 12.81 11.00 25.77
CA ASN A 302 13.78 11.68 24.93
C ASN A 302 13.49 11.39 23.45
N PHE A 303 13.21 12.45 22.69
CA PHE A 303 12.91 12.33 21.27
C PHE A 303 14.18 12.16 20.44
N SER A 304 14.10 11.26 19.47
CA SER A 304 15.13 11.07 18.46
C SER A 304 15.19 12.29 17.53
N PRO A 305 16.38 12.63 16.99
CA PRO A 305 16.51 13.62 15.94
C PRO A 305 15.59 13.31 14.76
N VAL A 306 14.98 14.33 14.14
CA VAL A 306 14.14 14.11 12.95
C VAL A 306 14.96 13.58 11.78
N GLU A 307 16.25 13.95 11.72
CA GLU A 307 17.21 13.50 10.72
C GLU A 307 17.30 11.98 10.70
N ASP A 308 17.30 11.34 11.86
CA ASP A 308 17.35 9.87 11.96
C ASP A 308 16.06 9.25 11.43
N ALA A 309 14.91 9.81 11.82
CA ALA A 309 13.61 9.34 11.32
C ALA A 309 13.53 9.46 9.78
N VAL A 310 14.00 10.58 9.21
CA VAL A 310 14.05 10.77 7.75
C VAL A 310 15.02 9.76 7.13
N ARG A 311 16.24 9.62 7.65
CA ARG A 311 17.26 8.71 7.10
C ARG A 311 16.77 7.27 7.09
N GLU A 312 16.25 6.79 8.21
CA GLU A 312 15.70 5.43 8.33
C GLU A 312 14.52 5.21 7.39
N THR A 313 13.64 6.21 7.23
CA THR A 313 12.54 6.12 6.25
C THR A 313 13.08 5.98 4.83
N VAL A 314 14.01 6.85 4.41
CA VAL A 314 14.58 6.82 3.05
C VAL A 314 15.30 5.49 2.78
N LEU A 315 16.08 5.00 3.74
CA LEU A 315 16.73 3.69 3.63
C LEU A 315 15.70 2.56 3.50
N SER A 316 14.64 2.60 4.30
CA SER A 316 13.55 1.62 4.22
C SER A 316 12.80 1.68 2.90
N LEU A 317 12.55 2.87 2.35
CA LEU A 317 11.94 3.06 1.04
C LEU A 317 12.83 2.53 -0.08
N LYS A 318 14.15 2.74 -0.01
CA LYS A 318 15.13 2.17 -0.95
C LYS A 318 15.12 0.64 -0.88
N ALA A 319 15.19 0.07 0.32
CA ALA A 319 15.21 -1.38 0.53
C ALA A 319 13.93 -2.08 0.05
N LYS A 320 12.79 -1.40 0.12
CA LYS A 320 11.49 -1.88 -0.37
C LYS A 320 11.16 -1.40 -1.79
N ALA A 321 12.15 -0.93 -2.55
CA ALA A 321 12.01 -0.57 -3.96
C ALA A 321 10.99 0.57 -4.26
N HIS A 322 10.69 1.41 -3.27
CA HIS A 322 9.79 2.57 -3.43
C HIS A 322 10.48 3.82 -4.00
N ILE A 323 11.81 3.93 -3.89
CA ILE A 323 12.61 5.03 -4.46
C ILE A 323 13.95 4.52 -5.02
N TYR A 324 14.42 5.15 -6.10
CA TYR A 324 15.70 4.82 -6.75
C TYR A 324 16.54 6.08 -6.96
N ILE A 325 17.86 5.96 -6.78
CA ILE A 325 18.82 7.01 -7.17
C ILE A 325 19.15 6.81 -8.65
N THR A 326 19.00 7.87 -9.45
CA THR A 326 19.62 7.92 -10.78
C THR A 326 21.07 8.37 -10.60
N LEU A 327 22.03 7.45 -10.69
CA LEU A 327 23.46 7.83 -10.70
C LEU A 327 23.70 8.70 -11.94
N LYS A 328 23.98 9.99 -11.75
CA LYS A 328 24.52 10.82 -12.81
C LYS A 328 25.90 10.27 -13.15
N SER A 329 26.07 9.69 -14.34
CA SER A 329 27.41 9.45 -14.87
C SER A 329 28.08 10.81 -15.05
N GLU A 330 29.23 10.99 -14.40
CA GLU A 330 30.09 12.12 -14.66
C GLU A 330 30.65 11.98 -16.08
N HIS A 331 30.10 12.72 -17.04
CA HIS A 331 30.75 12.97 -18.32
C HIS A 331 31.38 14.36 -18.32
N ARG A 332 32.72 14.31 -18.33
CA ARG A 332 33.68 15.39 -18.50
C ARG A 332 33.22 16.33 -19.62
N LYS A 333 33.09 17.62 -19.29
CA LYS A 333 32.80 18.71 -20.24
C LYS A 333 33.88 18.79 -21.33
N MET A 334 33.45 18.83 -22.59
CA MET A 334 34.09 19.63 -23.63
C MET A 334 33.12 20.70 -24.10
N HIS A 335 33.65 21.91 -24.27
CA HIS A 335 32.94 23.16 -24.54
C HIS A 335 32.21 23.19 -25.89
N SER A 336 31.00 23.79 -25.92
CA SER A 336 30.64 24.85 -26.87
C SER A 336 29.34 25.54 -26.46
N SER A 337 29.30 26.86 -26.62
CA SER A 337 28.32 27.83 -26.17
C SER A 337 27.10 28.01 -27.11
N SER A 338 25.89 28.04 -26.55
CA SER A 338 24.71 28.73 -27.11
C SER A 338 23.62 28.95 -26.02
N PRO A 339 22.76 29.99 -26.13
CA PRO A 339 21.91 30.48 -25.02
C PRO A 339 20.60 29.67 -24.85
N PRO A 340 19.91 29.78 -23.70
CA PRO A 340 18.89 28.80 -23.31
C PRO A 340 17.55 29.08 -24.01
N SER A 341 17.15 28.16 -24.89
CA SER A 341 15.75 28.00 -25.30
C SER A 341 14.95 27.37 -24.16
N THR A 342 13.72 27.85 -23.97
CA THR A 342 12.68 27.34 -23.05
C THR A 342 12.65 25.81 -23.00
N CYS A 343 13.09 25.24 -21.88
CA CYS A 343 13.13 23.80 -21.66
C CYS A 343 11.81 23.35 -21.02
N SER A 344 10.90 22.78 -21.80
CA SER A 344 9.90 21.85 -21.28
C SER A 344 10.66 20.61 -20.81
N ARG A 345 10.95 20.52 -19.51
CA ARG A 345 11.62 19.36 -18.92
C ARG A 345 10.66 18.16 -18.96
N SER A 346 10.75 17.34 -20.01
CA SER A 346 10.19 16.00 -20.02
C SER A 346 11.02 15.12 -19.08
N TRP A 347 10.37 14.52 -18.09
CA TRP A 347 10.96 13.48 -17.26
C TRP A 347 11.28 12.26 -18.16
N SER A 348 12.55 11.88 -18.28
CA SER A 348 12.99 10.72 -19.07
C SER A 348 13.75 9.73 -18.19
N ILE A 349 13.20 8.54 -18.02
CA ILE A 349 13.88 7.40 -17.38
C ILE A 349 15.04 6.94 -18.27
N SER A 350 16.21 6.64 -17.68
CA SER A 350 17.31 6.06 -18.47
C SER A 350 16.97 4.64 -18.92
N GLU A 351 17.54 4.21 -20.04
CA GLU A 351 17.29 2.88 -20.60
C GLU A 351 17.71 1.76 -19.64
N ASP A 352 18.87 1.90 -18.99
CA ASP A 352 19.34 0.94 -17.99
C ASP A 352 18.48 0.92 -16.72
N SER A 353 17.91 2.06 -16.33
CA SER A 353 16.99 2.15 -15.19
C SER A 353 15.66 1.49 -15.51
N LEU A 354 15.14 1.73 -16.72
CA LEU A 354 13.93 1.08 -17.21
C LEU A 354 14.13 -0.43 -17.28
N ARG A 355 15.22 -0.90 -17.88
CA ARG A 355 15.57 -2.31 -17.96
C ARG A 355 15.61 -2.97 -16.59
N ARG A 356 16.34 -2.39 -15.62
CA ARG A 356 16.45 -2.94 -14.25
C ARG A 356 15.11 -2.95 -13.50
N TYR A 357 14.33 -1.88 -13.60
CA TYR A 357 13.01 -1.81 -12.99
C TYR A 357 12.10 -2.90 -13.54
N VAL A 358 11.99 -2.97 -14.87
CA VAL A 358 11.09 -3.92 -15.53
C VAL A 358 11.52 -5.36 -15.28
N PHE A 359 12.83 -5.63 -15.28
CA PHE A 359 13.37 -6.94 -14.91
C PHE A 359 12.90 -7.37 -13.52
N HIS A 360 13.13 -6.54 -12.49
CA HIS A 360 12.74 -6.89 -11.12
C HIS A 360 11.21 -6.99 -10.93
N ALA A 361 10.45 -6.07 -11.53
CA ALA A 361 8.99 -6.12 -11.51
C ALA A 361 8.48 -7.42 -12.18
N SER A 362 9.12 -7.84 -13.27
CA SER A 362 8.75 -9.05 -13.98
C SER A 362 9.07 -10.34 -13.22
N GLU A 363 10.18 -10.38 -12.47
CA GLU A 363 10.50 -11.51 -11.57
C GLU A 363 9.42 -11.70 -10.51
N ASN A 364 9.00 -10.63 -9.85
CA ASN A 364 7.92 -10.70 -8.86
C ASN A 364 6.61 -11.20 -9.50
N CYS A 365 6.28 -10.71 -10.70
CA CYS A 365 5.09 -11.16 -11.43
C CYS A 365 5.17 -12.65 -11.83
N ILE A 366 6.34 -13.16 -12.23
CA ILE A 366 6.56 -14.59 -12.49
C ILE A 366 6.28 -15.41 -11.24
N GLN A 367 6.82 -15.00 -10.09
CA GLN A 367 6.62 -15.72 -8.82
C GLN A 367 5.15 -15.75 -8.40
N GLU A 368 4.42 -14.64 -8.57
CA GLU A 368 2.98 -14.58 -8.30
C GLU A 368 2.17 -15.49 -9.23
N LEU A 369 2.52 -15.53 -10.53
CA LEU A 369 1.86 -16.40 -11.50
C LEU A 369 2.09 -17.88 -11.20
N LEU A 370 3.33 -18.27 -10.89
CA LEU A 370 3.68 -19.63 -10.50
C LEU A 370 2.90 -20.05 -9.25
N SER A 371 2.94 -19.23 -8.20
CA SER A 371 2.19 -19.47 -6.96
C SER A 371 0.68 -19.56 -7.17
N ALA A 372 0.12 -18.75 -8.08
CA ALA A 372 -1.30 -18.80 -8.42
C ALA A 372 -1.67 -20.01 -9.28
N SER A 373 -0.71 -20.57 -10.03
CA SER A 373 -0.90 -21.74 -10.89
C SER A 373 -0.89 -23.06 -10.12
N ASP A 374 -0.21 -23.10 -8.98
CA ASP A 374 -0.09 -24.29 -8.14
C ASP A 374 -1.46 -24.86 -7.72
N SER A 375 -1.52 -26.19 -7.70
CA SER A 375 -2.72 -26.99 -7.40
C SER A 375 -2.95 -27.19 -5.90
N VAL A 376 -2.03 -26.75 -5.04
CA VAL A 376 -2.19 -26.83 -3.58
C VAL A 376 -3.29 -25.84 -3.18
N ASN A 377 -4.36 -26.38 -2.61
CA ASN A 377 -5.68 -25.76 -2.60
C ASN A 377 -5.77 -24.59 -1.60
N ASP A 378 -5.35 -23.41 -2.03
CA ASP A 378 -5.29 -22.20 -1.20
C ASP A 378 -6.32 -21.15 -1.69
N GLY A 379 -7.56 -21.26 -1.22
CA GLY A 379 -8.61 -20.24 -1.37
C GLY A 379 -9.27 -20.09 -2.75
N TRP A 380 -8.95 -20.94 -3.73
CA TRP A 380 -9.59 -20.93 -5.05
C TRP A 380 -11.01 -21.50 -5.01
N LYS A 381 -11.96 -20.79 -5.63
CA LYS A 381 -13.34 -21.25 -5.82
C LYS A 381 -13.62 -21.45 -7.30
N VAL A 382 -13.91 -22.69 -7.69
CA VAL A 382 -14.36 -23.01 -9.05
C VAL A 382 -15.68 -22.28 -9.33
N VAL A 383 -15.71 -21.52 -10.42
CA VAL A 383 -16.85 -20.71 -10.86
C VAL A 383 -17.52 -21.25 -12.10
N GLY A 384 -16.88 -22.17 -12.82
CA GLY A 384 -17.47 -22.89 -13.92
C GLY A 384 -16.47 -23.82 -14.59
N VAL A 385 -16.98 -24.86 -15.22
CA VAL A 385 -16.23 -25.70 -16.15
C VAL A 385 -16.98 -25.64 -17.47
N ASP A 386 -16.32 -25.26 -18.56
CA ASP A 386 -16.97 -25.23 -19.87
C ASP A 386 -17.17 -26.65 -20.44
N GLY A 387 -17.97 -26.78 -21.50
CA GLY A 387 -18.20 -28.07 -22.17
C GLY A 387 -16.98 -28.67 -22.87
N ASN A 388 -15.85 -27.95 -22.88
CA ASN A 388 -14.59 -28.30 -23.52
C ASN A 388 -13.46 -28.64 -22.52
N GLY A 389 -13.76 -28.66 -21.21
CA GLY A 389 -12.84 -29.04 -20.14
C GLY A 389 -11.97 -27.92 -19.58
N VAL A 390 -12.30 -26.65 -19.81
CA VAL A 390 -11.62 -25.50 -19.18
C VAL A 390 -12.25 -25.23 -17.82
N GLU A 391 -11.48 -25.36 -16.75
CA GLU A 391 -11.89 -24.96 -15.41
C GLU A 391 -11.58 -23.48 -15.20
N VAL A 392 -12.58 -22.70 -14.79
CA VAL A 392 -12.39 -21.32 -14.35
C VAL A 392 -12.62 -21.25 -12.84
N SER A 393 -11.66 -20.65 -12.17
CA SER A 393 -11.59 -20.50 -10.73
C SER A 393 -11.32 -19.04 -10.37
N LYS A 394 -11.81 -18.59 -9.22
CA LYS A 394 -11.52 -17.25 -8.69
C LYS A 394 -11.03 -17.32 -7.26
N ARG A 395 -10.12 -16.41 -6.90
CA ARG A 395 -9.63 -16.22 -5.54
C ARG A 395 -9.69 -14.73 -5.21
N ARG A 396 -10.01 -14.41 -3.96
CA ARG A 396 -9.94 -13.03 -3.48
C ARG A 396 -8.50 -12.74 -3.08
N SER A 397 -7.91 -11.69 -3.62
CA SER A 397 -6.58 -11.20 -3.27
C SER A 397 -6.72 -9.74 -2.85
N GLY A 398 -6.81 -9.49 -1.53
CA GLY A 398 -7.15 -8.19 -0.97
C GLY A 398 -8.55 -7.67 -1.37
N SER A 399 -8.59 -6.46 -1.94
CA SER A 399 -9.81 -5.82 -2.47
C SER A 399 -10.20 -6.30 -3.88
N LEU A 400 -9.31 -7.03 -4.56
CA LEU A 400 -9.48 -7.46 -5.95
C LEU A 400 -9.73 -8.97 -6.07
N HIS A 401 -10.22 -9.37 -7.23
CA HIS A 401 -10.37 -10.78 -7.57
C HIS A 401 -9.27 -11.18 -8.56
N THR A 402 -8.60 -12.27 -8.27
CA THR A 402 -7.71 -12.96 -9.21
C THR A 402 -8.52 -14.08 -9.86
N PHE A 403 -8.48 -14.13 -11.18
CA PHE A 403 -9.11 -15.19 -11.97
C PHE A 403 -8.03 -16.11 -12.50
N ARG A 404 -8.35 -17.40 -12.50
CA ARG A 404 -7.52 -18.46 -13.05
C ARG A 404 -8.37 -19.32 -13.96
N SER A 405 -7.89 -19.58 -15.16
CA SER A 405 -8.46 -20.60 -16.03
C SER A 405 -7.39 -21.66 -16.30
N ARG A 406 -7.73 -22.92 -16.06
CA ARG A 406 -6.84 -24.06 -16.22
C ARG A 406 -7.40 -25.00 -17.27
N TRP A 407 -6.55 -25.46 -18.16
CA TRP A 407 -6.95 -26.30 -19.27
C TRP A 407 -5.88 -27.31 -19.63
N VAL A 408 -6.30 -28.54 -19.92
CA VAL A 408 -5.42 -29.61 -20.40
C VAL A 408 -5.52 -29.69 -21.92
N LEU A 409 -4.40 -29.48 -22.57
CA LEU A 409 -4.24 -29.59 -24.02
C LEU A 409 -3.55 -30.90 -24.37
N HIS A 410 -4.24 -31.73 -25.14
CA HIS A 410 -3.70 -32.99 -25.66
C HIS A 410 -3.00 -32.77 -27.00
N SER A 411 -1.85 -33.40 -27.20
CA SER A 411 -1.07 -33.34 -28.45
C SER A 411 -0.66 -31.91 -28.87
N VAL A 412 -0.46 -31.02 -27.90
CA VAL A 412 0.10 -29.69 -28.06
C VAL A 412 1.24 -29.51 -27.04
N SER A 413 2.44 -29.21 -27.51
CA SER A 413 3.58 -28.90 -26.65
C SER A 413 3.50 -27.47 -26.09
N PRO A 414 4.14 -27.19 -24.93
CA PRO A 414 4.21 -25.84 -24.38
C PRO A 414 4.72 -24.78 -25.38
N GLN A 415 5.73 -25.11 -26.18
CA GLN A 415 6.29 -24.23 -27.20
C GLN A 415 5.30 -23.94 -28.33
N GLN A 416 4.54 -24.94 -28.78
CA GLN A 416 3.50 -24.75 -29.80
C GLN A 416 2.41 -23.80 -29.30
N PHE A 417 1.97 -23.97 -28.05
CA PHE A 417 0.98 -23.09 -27.45
C PHE A 417 1.48 -21.64 -27.35
N ILE A 418 2.67 -21.41 -26.78
CA ILE A 418 3.22 -20.06 -26.58
C ILE A 418 3.49 -19.35 -27.90
N THR A 419 3.89 -20.07 -28.95
CA THR A 419 4.09 -19.50 -30.28
C THR A 419 2.81 -18.83 -30.80
N VAL A 420 1.64 -19.43 -30.54
CA VAL A 420 0.34 -18.90 -30.96
C VAL A 420 -0.20 -17.87 -29.97
N ALA A 421 -0.03 -18.10 -28.67
CA ALA A 421 -0.56 -17.23 -27.62
C ALA A 421 0.16 -15.87 -27.49
N ASN A 422 1.45 -15.80 -27.85
CA ASN A 422 2.27 -14.60 -27.60
C ASN A 422 2.66 -13.82 -28.86
N ALA A 423 2.20 -14.25 -30.03
CA ALA A 423 2.32 -13.43 -31.23
C ALA A 423 1.35 -12.25 -31.12
N ILE A 424 1.85 -11.06 -30.77
CA ILE A 424 1.06 -9.82 -30.68
C ILE A 424 0.28 -9.54 -31.97
N ASP A 425 0.83 -9.94 -33.12
CA ASP A 425 0.15 -9.84 -34.42
C ASP A 425 -1.02 -10.84 -34.55
N ALA A 426 -0.90 -12.02 -33.95
CA ALA A 426 -1.96 -13.03 -33.86
C ALA A 426 -2.96 -12.74 -32.72
N ALA A 427 -2.62 -11.88 -31.76
CA ALA A 427 -3.50 -11.55 -30.63
C ALA A 427 -4.85 -10.97 -31.06
N LYS A 428 -4.89 -10.29 -32.22
CA LYS A 428 -6.14 -9.80 -32.84
C LYS A 428 -7.03 -10.91 -33.37
N GLU A 429 -6.46 -12.08 -33.67
CA GLU A 429 -7.19 -13.23 -34.23
C GLU A 429 -7.98 -13.98 -33.16
N TRP A 430 -7.58 -13.87 -31.89
CA TRP A 430 -8.25 -14.53 -30.77
C TRP A 430 -8.82 -13.58 -29.71
N ASP A 431 -8.36 -12.32 -29.60
CA ASP A 431 -9.01 -11.25 -28.81
C ASP A 431 -9.64 -10.19 -29.72
N GLY A 432 -10.91 -10.41 -30.08
CA GLY A 432 -11.67 -9.50 -30.94
C GLY A 432 -11.92 -8.09 -30.36
N ASP A 433 -11.60 -7.84 -29.09
CA ASP A 433 -11.64 -6.49 -28.51
C ASP A 433 -10.32 -5.71 -28.76
N LEU A 434 -9.20 -6.41 -29.03
CA LEU A 434 -7.89 -5.81 -29.24
C LEU A 434 -7.80 -5.24 -30.67
N VAL A 435 -7.72 -3.92 -30.77
CA VAL A 435 -7.64 -3.22 -32.07
C VAL A 435 -6.19 -3.12 -32.54
N GLN A 436 -5.25 -2.94 -31.61
CA GLN A 436 -3.85 -2.73 -31.95
C GLN A 436 -2.94 -3.17 -30.80
N GLY A 437 -1.92 -3.97 -31.11
CA GLY A 437 -0.75 -4.16 -30.27
C GLY A 437 0.47 -3.58 -30.99
N LYS A 438 1.42 -3.00 -30.25
CA LYS A 438 2.67 -2.48 -30.78
C LYS A 438 3.78 -2.68 -29.76
N TYR A 439 4.90 -3.27 -30.17
CA TYR A 439 6.13 -3.24 -29.39
C TYR A 439 6.66 -1.81 -29.32
N ILE A 440 6.83 -1.29 -28.09
CA ILE A 440 7.41 0.02 -27.84
C ILE A 440 8.93 -0.11 -27.77
N LYS A 441 9.41 -1.12 -27.02
CA LYS A 441 10.84 -1.28 -26.74
C LYS A 441 11.17 -2.70 -26.32
N ASP A 442 12.26 -3.26 -26.85
CA ASP A 442 12.85 -4.50 -26.35
C ASP A 442 13.95 -4.13 -25.33
N LEU A 443 13.86 -4.70 -24.13
CA LEU A 443 14.80 -4.44 -23.05
C LEU A 443 15.83 -5.57 -22.95
N GLU A 444 15.39 -6.81 -23.18
CA GLU A 444 16.20 -8.03 -23.29
C GLU A 444 15.55 -8.99 -24.29
N GLU A 445 16.22 -10.09 -24.65
CA GLU A 445 15.69 -11.12 -25.57
C GLU A 445 14.34 -11.69 -25.11
N ASN A 446 14.13 -11.74 -23.80
CA ASN A 446 12.93 -12.26 -23.18
C ASN A 446 12.09 -11.21 -22.44
N LEU A 447 12.37 -9.92 -22.63
CA LEU A 447 11.70 -8.83 -21.91
C LEU A 447 11.44 -7.62 -22.81
N SER A 448 10.17 -7.32 -23.05
CA SER A 448 9.73 -6.24 -23.94
C SER A 448 8.66 -5.36 -23.29
N ILE A 449 8.50 -4.14 -23.80
CA ILE A 449 7.42 -3.22 -23.45
C ILE A 449 6.46 -3.12 -24.64
N VAL A 450 5.17 -3.28 -24.35
CA VAL A 450 4.11 -3.39 -25.32
C VAL A 450 3.03 -2.35 -25.02
N TRP A 451 2.54 -1.70 -26.08
CA TRP A 451 1.33 -0.90 -26.06
C TRP A 451 0.17 -1.67 -26.67
N LEU A 452 -0.94 -1.75 -25.93
CA LEU A 452 -2.17 -2.43 -26.34
C LEU A 452 -3.31 -1.42 -26.38
N ARG A 453 -4.13 -1.45 -27.43
CA ARG A 453 -5.28 -0.56 -27.62
C ARG A 453 -6.55 -1.34 -27.95
N TYR A 454 -7.61 -1.00 -27.23
CA TYR A 454 -8.95 -1.55 -27.36
C TYR A 454 -9.93 -0.49 -27.88
N GLY A 455 -10.79 -0.87 -28.82
CA GLY A 455 -11.61 0.04 -29.62
C GLY A 455 -12.93 0.48 -28.98
N GLU A 456 -13.71 1.27 -29.71
CA GLU A 456 -15.03 1.74 -29.28
C GLU A 456 -16.09 0.61 -29.25
N ARG A 457 -15.93 -0.37 -30.15
CA ARG A 457 -16.78 -1.57 -30.23
C ARG A 457 -16.41 -2.62 -29.17
N SER A 458 -15.34 -2.39 -28.42
CA SER A 458 -14.94 -3.29 -27.33
C SER A 458 -15.97 -3.26 -26.20
N LYS A 459 -16.03 -4.37 -25.45
CA LYS A 459 -16.92 -4.49 -24.28
C LYS A 459 -16.70 -3.33 -23.29
N PRO A 460 -17.71 -2.94 -22.48
CA PRO A 460 -17.67 -1.72 -21.65
C PRO A 460 -16.41 -1.55 -20.77
N LEU A 461 -15.81 -2.65 -20.32
CA LEU A 461 -14.59 -2.65 -19.51
C LEU A 461 -13.33 -2.20 -20.28
N PHE A 462 -13.22 -2.56 -21.56
CA PHE A 462 -12.06 -2.31 -22.41
C PHE A 462 -12.31 -1.20 -23.45
N ARG A 463 -13.54 -0.67 -23.51
CA ARG A 463 -13.93 0.38 -24.45
C ARG A 463 -12.99 1.57 -24.32
N LYS A 464 -12.38 1.96 -25.44
CA LYS A 464 -11.44 3.10 -25.54
C LYS A 464 -10.23 2.98 -24.60
N ARG A 465 -9.86 1.78 -24.13
CA ARG A 465 -8.71 1.63 -23.24
C ARG A 465 -7.41 1.40 -23.98
N GLU A 466 -6.35 1.94 -23.43
CA GLU A 466 -4.99 1.59 -23.79
C GLU A 466 -4.21 1.12 -22.55
N PHE A 467 -3.29 0.19 -22.76
CA PHE A 467 -2.41 -0.33 -21.72
C PHE A 467 -0.97 -0.20 -22.21
N ILE A 468 -0.06 0.10 -21.28
CA ILE A 468 1.37 -0.06 -21.50
C ILE A 468 1.82 -1.08 -20.49
N VAL A 469 2.28 -2.21 -21.00
CA VAL A 469 2.65 -3.37 -20.19
C VAL A 469 4.09 -3.75 -20.50
N TYR A 470 4.77 -4.33 -19.54
CA TYR A 470 5.90 -5.18 -19.86
C TYR A 470 5.42 -6.61 -20.11
N GLU A 471 6.18 -7.34 -20.90
CA GLU A 471 6.02 -8.77 -21.14
C GLU A 471 7.37 -9.44 -20.90
N ARG A 472 7.40 -10.43 -20.01
CA ARG A 472 8.58 -11.24 -19.68
C ARG A 472 8.30 -12.69 -19.98
N ARG A 473 9.23 -13.37 -20.64
CA ARG A 473 9.14 -14.79 -21.01
C ARG A 473 10.24 -15.56 -20.29
N GLU A 474 9.89 -16.60 -19.56
CA GLU A 474 10.87 -17.36 -18.80
C GLU A 474 10.59 -18.86 -18.93
N THR A 475 11.66 -19.65 -19.01
CA THR A 475 11.58 -21.11 -18.98
C THR A 475 12.19 -21.58 -17.68
N MET A 476 11.39 -22.23 -16.84
CA MET A 476 11.84 -22.79 -15.57
C MET A 476 12.68 -24.07 -15.80
N ASP A 477 13.45 -24.47 -14.80
CA ASP A 477 14.33 -25.65 -14.86
C ASP A 477 13.58 -26.96 -15.15
N ASP A 478 12.30 -27.05 -14.76
CA ASP A 478 11.42 -28.19 -15.02
C ASP A 478 10.79 -28.19 -16.43
N GLY A 479 11.10 -27.18 -17.24
CA GLY A 479 10.55 -26.97 -18.58
C GLY A 479 9.19 -26.26 -18.61
N THR A 480 8.68 -25.78 -17.47
CA THR A 480 7.51 -24.92 -17.39
C THR A 480 7.80 -23.58 -18.04
N LEU A 481 6.90 -23.14 -18.94
CA LEU A 481 7.03 -21.85 -19.60
C LEU A 481 6.10 -20.82 -18.97
N VAL A 482 6.63 -19.66 -18.61
CA VAL A 482 5.89 -18.56 -18.02
C VAL A 482 5.96 -17.33 -18.90
N VAL A 483 4.81 -16.70 -19.15
CA VAL A 483 4.74 -15.38 -19.78
C VAL A 483 4.01 -14.44 -18.84
N ALA A 484 4.75 -13.47 -18.30
CA ALA A 484 4.27 -12.52 -17.32
C ALA A 484 4.04 -11.14 -17.94
N VAL A 485 2.87 -10.56 -17.68
CA VAL A 485 2.41 -9.30 -18.26
C VAL A 485 1.80 -8.41 -17.17
N ALA A 486 2.33 -7.21 -16.97
CA ALA A 486 1.72 -6.22 -16.07
C ALA A 486 1.96 -4.79 -16.55
N SER A 487 1.12 -3.86 -16.09
CA SER A 487 1.23 -2.46 -16.47
C SER A 487 2.42 -1.77 -15.82
N LEU A 488 3.09 -0.93 -16.61
CA LEU A 488 4.08 0.00 -16.05
C LEU A 488 3.39 1.07 -15.20
N PRO A 489 4.06 1.60 -14.17
CA PRO A 489 3.62 2.78 -13.44
C PRO A 489 3.25 3.92 -14.39
N LYS A 490 2.21 4.67 -14.02
CA LYS A 490 1.59 5.70 -14.87
C LYS A 490 2.61 6.70 -15.43
N GLU A 491 3.62 7.05 -14.64
CA GLU A 491 4.67 8.01 -14.96
C GLU A 491 5.65 7.44 -16.01
N ILE A 492 6.10 6.19 -15.81
CA ILE A 492 6.96 5.46 -16.77
C ILE A 492 6.21 5.27 -18.08
N ALA A 493 4.96 4.82 -17.99
CA ALA A 493 4.08 4.61 -19.12
C ALA A 493 3.85 5.91 -19.92
N ALA A 494 3.64 7.04 -19.26
CA ALA A 494 3.44 8.33 -19.93
C ALA A 494 4.70 8.83 -20.65
N GLY A 495 5.90 8.57 -20.08
CA GLY A 495 7.18 8.92 -20.69
C GLY A 495 7.52 8.09 -21.94
N LEU A 496 7.08 6.82 -21.99
CA LEU A 496 7.34 5.93 -23.13
C LEU A 496 6.34 6.11 -24.28
N GLN A 497 5.06 6.24 -23.95
CA GLN A 497 4.02 6.47 -24.93
C GLN A 497 2.96 7.39 -24.30
N PRO A 498 2.93 8.68 -24.68
CA PRO A 498 1.95 9.63 -24.19
C PRO A 498 0.52 9.16 -24.45
N LYS A 499 -0.39 9.50 -23.54
CA LYS A 499 -1.79 9.11 -23.63
C LYS A 499 -2.44 9.75 -24.86
N GLN A 500 -3.10 8.94 -25.70
CA GLN A 500 -3.81 9.46 -26.87
C GLN A 500 -5.11 10.17 -26.46
N ASN A 501 -5.45 11.27 -27.13
CA ASN A 501 -6.74 11.96 -26.95
C ASN A 501 -7.90 10.96 -27.17
N ASN A 502 -8.91 10.99 -26.30
CA ASN A 502 -10.08 10.09 -26.28
C ASN A 502 -9.83 8.62 -25.88
N SER A 503 -8.66 8.28 -25.33
CA SER A 503 -8.40 6.97 -24.71
C SER A 503 -8.41 7.03 -23.18
N ILE A 504 -8.61 5.91 -22.50
CA ILE A 504 -8.46 5.74 -21.05
C ILE A 504 -7.26 4.82 -20.80
N ARG A 505 -6.26 5.29 -20.03
CA ARG A 505 -5.13 4.44 -19.64
C ARG A 505 -5.60 3.43 -18.59
N GLY A 506 -5.60 2.15 -18.94
CA GLY A 506 -5.93 1.07 -18.02
C GLY A 506 -4.71 0.64 -17.20
N LEU A 507 -4.99 -0.02 -16.06
CA LEU A 507 -3.99 -0.62 -15.19
C LEU A 507 -4.25 -2.14 -15.13
N LEU A 508 -3.26 -2.91 -15.56
CA LEU A 508 -3.20 -4.36 -15.42
C LEU A 508 -2.27 -4.68 -14.26
N MET A 509 -2.82 -5.17 -13.14
CA MET A 509 -2.00 -5.49 -11.96
C MET A 509 -1.07 -6.65 -12.27
N GLN A 510 -1.63 -7.72 -12.84
CA GLN A 510 -0.87 -8.83 -13.39
C GLN A 510 -1.75 -9.69 -14.30
N SER A 511 -1.14 -10.30 -15.30
CA SER A 511 -1.71 -11.38 -16.06
C SER A 511 -0.61 -12.21 -16.70
N GLY A 512 -0.89 -13.45 -17.05
CA GLY A 512 0.09 -14.27 -17.71
C GLY A 512 -0.33 -15.70 -17.94
N TRP A 513 0.53 -16.40 -18.67
CA TRP A 513 0.41 -17.82 -18.98
C TRP A 513 1.44 -18.59 -18.15
N VAL A 514 1.02 -19.68 -17.51
CA VAL A 514 1.89 -20.72 -16.98
C VAL A 514 1.56 -22.00 -17.73
N VAL A 515 2.54 -22.55 -18.43
CA VAL A 515 2.35 -23.71 -19.32
C VAL A 515 3.25 -24.84 -18.87
N GLU A 516 2.64 -25.79 -18.17
CA GLU A 516 3.32 -26.94 -17.58
C GLU A 516 3.33 -28.10 -18.58
N LYS A 517 4.46 -28.79 -18.73
CA LYS A 517 4.58 -29.94 -19.63
C LYS A 517 3.95 -31.20 -19.02
N LEU A 518 3.15 -31.91 -19.81
CA LEU A 518 2.66 -33.26 -19.49
C LEU A 518 3.33 -34.33 -20.35
N ARG A 519 3.04 -35.60 -20.06
CA ARG A 519 3.47 -36.75 -20.90
C ARG A 519 2.79 -36.70 -22.27
N ASN A 520 3.42 -37.28 -23.30
CA ASN A 520 2.89 -37.42 -24.67
C ASN A 520 2.56 -36.09 -25.37
N ASP A 521 3.51 -35.15 -25.41
CA ASP A 521 3.38 -33.83 -26.06
C ASP A 521 2.07 -33.11 -25.70
N SER A 522 1.66 -33.22 -24.44
CA SER A 522 0.49 -32.52 -23.90
C SER A 522 0.95 -31.45 -22.91
N CYS A 523 0.12 -30.45 -22.62
CA CYS A 523 0.44 -29.44 -21.62
C CYS A 523 -0.78 -29.04 -20.80
N ILE A 524 -0.52 -28.55 -19.59
CA ILE A 524 -1.50 -27.80 -18.80
C ILE A 524 -1.23 -26.32 -19.06
N VAL A 525 -2.26 -25.62 -19.52
CA VAL A 525 -2.22 -24.17 -19.67
C VAL A 525 -3.03 -23.56 -18.53
N THR A 526 -2.37 -22.70 -17.76
CA THR A 526 -3.00 -21.88 -16.73
C THR A 526 -2.87 -20.42 -17.13
N TYR A 527 -3.99 -19.75 -17.35
CA TYR A 527 -4.03 -18.30 -17.52
C TYR A 527 -4.51 -17.63 -16.25
N ILE A 528 -3.77 -16.63 -15.79
CA ILE A 528 -4.09 -15.87 -14.60
C ILE A 528 -4.27 -14.41 -15.00
N ALA A 529 -5.27 -13.76 -14.42
CA ALA A 529 -5.49 -12.34 -14.61
C ALA A 529 -6.04 -11.68 -13.35
N GLN A 530 -5.44 -10.55 -12.99
CA GLN A 530 -5.89 -9.63 -11.98
C GLN A 530 -5.94 -8.23 -12.59
N LEU A 531 -7.15 -7.73 -12.78
CA LEU A 531 -7.42 -6.44 -13.40
C LEU A 531 -7.92 -5.47 -12.34
N ASP A 532 -7.35 -4.25 -12.32
CA ASP A 532 -7.96 -3.11 -11.64
C ASP A 532 -8.23 -2.00 -12.66
N PRO A 533 -9.41 -1.98 -13.28
CA PRO A 533 -9.68 -1.01 -14.32
C PRO A 533 -10.08 0.37 -13.76
N ALA A 534 -9.62 0.76 -12.56
CA ALA A 534 -9.94 1.98 -11.80
C ALA A 534 -11.18 1.86 -10.89
N GLY A 535 -11.16 0.89 -9.98
CA GLY A 535 -11.90 1.02 -8.70
C GLY A 535 -13.26 0.35 -8.56
N TRP A 536 -13.78 -0.43 -9.53
CA TRP A 536 -14.92 -1.31 -9.25
C TRP A 536 -15.12 -2.43 -10.29
N LEU A 537 -15.42 -3.66 -9.82
CA LEU A 537 -15.93 -4.77 -10.64
C LEU A 537 -17.26 -5.28 -10.06
N PRO A 538 -18.42 -4.90 -10.65
CA PRO A 538 -19.72 -5.40 -10.23
C PRO A 538 -19.85 -6.93 -10.40
N LYS A 539 -20.65 -7.58 -9.55
CA LYS A 539 -20.87 -9.06 -9.55
C LYS A 539 -21.36 -9.61 -10.91
N CYS A 540 -22.14 -8.86 -11.67
CA CYS A 540 -22.59 -9.25 -13.01
C CYS A 540 -21.47 -9.18 -14.08
N PHE A 541 -20.43 -8.37 -13.86
CA PHE A 541 -19.28 -8.25 -14.75
C PHE A 541 -18.23 -9.32 -14.48
N VAL A 542 -18.09 -9.78 -13.23
CA VAL A 542 -17.31 -10.97 -12.85
C VAL A 542 -17.78 -12.20 -13.65
N ASN A 543 -19.10 -12.40 -13.77
CA ASN A 543 -19.67 -13.48 -14.58
C ASN A 543 -19.38 -13.34 -16.09
N ARG A 544 -19.18 -12.10 -16.59
CA ARG A 544 -18.93 -11.79 -18.00
C ARG A 544 -17.45 -11.87 -18.39
N LEU A 545 -16.54 -11.67 -17.42
CA LEU A 545 -15.10 -11.95 -17.52
C LEU A 545 -14.84 -13.46 -17.64
N ASN A 546 -15.56 -14.30 -16.88
CA ASN A 546 -15.54 -15.76 -17.05
C ASN A 546 -15.84 -16.19 -18.49
N THR A 547 -16.91 -15.67 -19.10
CA THR A 547 -17.27 -15.99 -20.49
C THR A 547 -16.21 -15.51 -21.49
N LYS A 548 -15.51 -14.39 -21.20
CA LYS A 548 -14.47 -13.84 -22.08
C LYS A 548 -13.18 -14.69 -22.06
N LEU A 549 -12.72 -15.11 -20.87
CA LEU A 549 -11.54 -15.97 -20.74
C LEU A 549 -11.76 -17.30 -21.45
N VAL A 550 -12.95 -17.90 -21.29
CA VAL A 550 -13.36 -19.12 -22.00
C VAL A 550 -13.35 -18.91 -23.53
N MET A 551 -13.92 -17.82 -24.05
CA MET A 551 -13.94 -17.54 -25.49
C MET A 551 -12.54 -17.29 -26.10
N ILE A 552 -11.66 -16.61 -25.37
CA ILE A 552 -10.26 -16.39 -25.78
C ILE A 552 -9.54 -17.74 -25.90
N ILE A 553 -9.75 -18.62 -24.91
CA ILE A 553 -9.16 -19.96 -24.88
C ILE A 553 -9.72 -20.85 -26.00
N GLU A 554 -11.02 -20.78 -26.31
CA GLU A 554 -11.63 -21.53 -27.42
C GLU A 554 -11.12 -21.07 -28.80
N ASN A 555 -10.90 -19.77 -29.00
CA ASN A 555 -10.34 -19.26 -30.25
C ASN A 555 -8.84 -19.61 -30.37
N LEU A 556 -8.09 -19.53 -29.27
CA LEU A 556 -6.71 -20.02 -29.19
C LEU A 556 -6.62 -21.51 -29.51
N LYS A 557 -7.54 -22.35 -29.01
CA LYS A 557 -7.63 -23.78 -29.35
C LYS A 557 -7.71 -24.00 -30.86
N LYS A 558 -8.63 -23.30 -31.52
CA LYS A 558 -8.86 -23.45 -32.97
C LYS A 558 -7.61 -23.09 -33.76
N GLN A 559 -6.91 -22.03 -33.34
CA GLN A 559 -5.68 -21.58 -33.98
C GLN A 559 -4.50 -22.52 -33.73
N VAL A 560 -4.34 -23.01 -32.50
CA VAL A 560 -3.27 -23.97 -32.13
C VAL A 560 -3.45 -25.30 -32.85
N VAL A 561 -4.69 -25.81 -32.95
CA VAL A 561 -5.00 -27.06 -33.67
C VAL A 561 -4.87 -26.89 -35.18
N ALA A 562 -5.09 -25.68 -35.72
CA ALA A 562 -4.94 -25.38 -37.14
C ALA A 562 -3.49 -25.10 -37.56
N CYS A 563 -2.55 -24.91 -36.62
CA CYS A 563 -1.16 -24.62 -36.93
C CYS A 563 -0.39 -25.93 -37.23
N PRO A 564 0.12 -26.15 -38.46
CA PRO A 564 0.78 -27.40 -38.81
C PRO A 564 2.10 -27.59 -38.06
N THR A 565 2.32 -28.80 -37.55
CA THR A 565 3.60 -29.23 -36.94
C THR A 565 4.74 -29.06 -37.96
N ARG A 566 5.57 -28.04 -37.79
CA ARG A 566 6.89 -28.02 -38.46
C ARG A 566 7.72 -29.16 -37.86
N ARG A 567 7.77 -30.29 -38.55
CA ARG A 567 8.85 -31.27 -38.38
C ARG A 567 10.16 -30.54 -38.66
N GLY A 568 11.07 -30.52 -37.69
CA GLY A 568 12.41 -29.97 -37.88
C GLY A 568 13.16 -30.69 -39.01
N PRO A 569 14.14 -30.05 -39.65
CA PRO A 569 14.96 -30.71 -40.65
C PRO A 569 15.83 -31.77 -39.96
N THR A 570 15.88 -32.95 -40.58
CA THR A 570 16.78 -34.08 -40.25
C THR A 570 18.24 -33.69 -40.27
#